data_AF-A0A7Y2MRB9-F1
#
_entry.id   AF-A0A7Y2MRB9-F1
#
_cell.length_a   1.000
_cell.length_b   1.000
_cell.length_c   1.000
_cell.angle_alpha   90.00
_cell.angle_beta   90.00
_cell.angle_gamma   90.00
#
_symmetry.space_group_name_H-M   'P 1'
#
loop_
_entity.id
_entity.type
_entity.pdbx_description
1 polymer ?
#
loop_
_entity_poly.entity_id
_entity_poly.type
_entity_poly.pdbx_seq_one_letter_code
_entity_poly.pdbx_strand_id
1 'polypeptide(L)'
;MYINLTLKNITYFLISAIGLGWLMYIGSFLIVPLIYSLFIAILLRPLVNGIEKYVKWRFLAILVSFILVLIPFLIITGLVSVQLLAIVDGLPSIGDNLKVGLDTLQNTLNEFLPPSLILKPDQLSGQLGSILSGPISILGKGMIISSNILIGITMTVIYTFFILLYSKSLKNFVIFQYEKMYRTDVKIVLGKIQETIQQYISGMLLVIVVLSTINSIGLYLIGIEYAIFWGILAGLLAIIPYIGT
;
A
#
# COMPACT_ATOMS: atom_id res chain seq x y z
N MET A 1 43.95 31.24 -5.31
CA MET A 1 43.76 30.63 -3.97
C MET A 1 42.28 30.34 -3.65
N TYR A 2 41.33 31.21 -4.00
CA TYR A 2 39.89 31.01 -3.77
C TYR A 2 39.28 29.77 -4.47
N ILE A 3 39.70 29.45 -5.70
CA ILE A 3 39.15 28.31 -6.48
C ILE A 3 39.43 26.95 -5.80
N ASN A 4 40.58 26.78 -5.15
CA ASN A 4 40.93 25.53 -4.46
C ASN A 4 40.11 25.28 -3.19
N LEU A 5 39.65 26.34 -2.51
CA LEU A 5 38.78 26.22 -1.34
C LEU A 5 37.38 25.76 -1.75
N THR A 6 36.85 26.29 -2.86
CA THR A 6 35.55 25.88 -3.40
C THR A 6 35.57 24.44 -3.90
N LEU A 7 36.62 24.02 -4.64
CA LEU A 7 36.77 22.62 -5.08
C LEU A 7 36.88 21.64 -3.90
N LYS A 8 37.64 21.99 -2.86
CA LYS A 8 37.80 21.14 -1.67
C LYS A 8 36.47 20.96 -0.91
N ASN A 9 35.69 22.03 -0.76
CA ASN A 9 34.37 21.97 -0.12
C ASN A 9 33.38 21.13 -0.93
N ILE A 10 33.40 21.24 -2.27
CA ILE A 10 32.56 20.43 -3.16
C ILE A 10 32.95 18.95 -3.05
N THR A 11 34.26 18.63 -3.03
CA THR A 11 34.72 17.24 -2.89
C THR A 11 34.32 16.64 -1.54
N TYR A 12 34.46 17.37 -0.43
CA TYR A 12 34.00 16.88 0.88
C TYR A 12 32.49 16.72 0.95
N PHE A 13 31.73 17.65 0.35
CA PHE A 13 30.28 17.52 0.24
C PHE A 13 29.90 16.24 -0.52
N LEU A 14 30.50 15.99 -1.69
CA LEU A 14 30.26 14.80 -2.50
C LEU A 14 30.61 13.51 -1.76
N ILE A 15 31.79 13.44 -1.12
CA ILE A 15 32.20 12.27 -0.34
C ILE A 15 31.23 12.03 0.82
N SER A 16 30.82 13.09 1.53
CA SER A 16 29.85 12.97 2.61
C SER A 16 28.49 12.51 2.12
N ALA A 17 28.02 13.02 0.97
CA ALA A 17 26.74 12.67 0.38
C ALA A 17 26.71 11.22 -0.11
N ILE A 18 27.78 10.76 -0.78
CA ILE A 18 27.94 9.37 -1.20
C ILE A 18 28.04 8.45 0.03
N GLY A 19 28.82 8.84 1.04
CA GLY A 19 28.95 8.09 2.29
C GLY A 19 27.61 7.97 3.03
N LEU A 20 26.85 9.07 3.13
CA LEU A 20 25.49 9.09 3.68
C LEU A 20 24.54 8.19 2.88
N GLY A 21 24.55 8.30 1.55
CA GLY A 21 23.72 7.48 0.68
C GLY A 21 24.02 5.98 0.83
N TRP A 22 25.31 5.63 0.93
CA TRP A 22 25.74 4.25 1.18
C TRP A 22 25.31 3.75 2.55
N LEU A 23 25.43 4.59 3.58
CA LEU A 23 25.00 4.27 4.94
C LEU A 23 23.47 4.10 5.00
N MET A 24 22.71 4.94 4.29
CA MET A 24 21.25 4.80 4.15
C MET A 24 20.86 3.53 3.38
N TYR A 25 21.63 3.14 2.36
CA TYR A 25 21.39 1.91 1.61
C TYR A 25 21.58 0.67 2.50
N ILE A 26 22.69 0.60 3.24
CA ILE A 26 22.94 -0.50 4.19
C ILE A 26 21.93 -0.46 5.34
N GLY A 27 21.60 0.73 5.85
CA GLY A 27 20.64 0.93 6.93
C GLY A 27 19.18 0.87 6.50
N SER A 28 18.89 0.62 5.22
CA SER A 28 17.52 0.63 4.67
C SER A 28 16.59 -0.34 5.38
N PHE A 29 17.10 -1.49 5.84
CA PHE A 29 16.33 -2.47 6.61
C PHE A 29 15.78 -1.93 7.95
N LEU A 30 16.40 -0.88 8.52
CA LEU A 30 15.91 -0.18 9.72
C LEU A 30 15.12 1.07 9.36
N ILE A 31 15.63 1.85 8.40
CA ILE A 31 15.07 3.14 8.00
C ILE A 31 13.69 2.96 7.37
N VAL A 32 13.51 1.95 6.51
CA VAL A 32 12.24 1.71 5.82
C VAL A 32 11.10 1.39 6.81
N PRO A 33 11.23 0.41 7.73
CA PRO A 33 10.24 0.19 8.78
C PRO A 33 10.01 1.42 9.67
N LEU A 34 11.05 2.20 9.96
CA LEU A 34 10.92 3.43 10.76
C LEU A 34 10.04 4.46 10.06
N ILE A 35 10.23 4.70 8.76
CA ILE A 35 9.41 5.63 7.98
C ILE A 35 7.94 5.18 7.96
N TYR A 36 7.68 3.89 7.65
CA TYR A 36 6.33 3.35 7.71
C TYR A 36 5.72 3.47 9.10
N SER A 37 6.52 3.24 10.14
CA SER A 37 6.04 3.28 11.50
C SER A 37 5.62 4.68 11.94
N LEU A 38 6.30 5.72 11.42
CA LEU A 38 5.99 7.13 11.67
C LEU A 38 4.68 7.50 10.98
N PHE A 39 4.48 7.04 9.75
CA PHE A 39 3.21 7.21 9.04
C PHE A 39 2.04 6.56 9.80
N ILE A 40 2.19 5.29 10.21
CA ILE A 40 1.17 4.57 10.98
C ILE A 40 0.96 5.21 12.36
N ALA A 41 2.01 5.72 13.01
CA ALA A 41 1.88 6.41 14.29
C ALA A 41 1.06 7.70 14.16
N ILE A 42 1.23 8.46 13.08
CA ILE A 42 0.39 9.63 12.81
C ILE A 42 -1.06 9.21 12.58
N LEU A 43 -1.28 8.13 11.83
CA LEU A 43 -2.60 7.55 11.54
C LEU A 43 -3.33 7.09 12.81
N LEU A 44 -2.66 6.35 13.69
CA LEU A 44 -3.23 5.79 14.91
C LEU A 44 -3.46 6.83 15.99
N ARG A 45 -2.76 7.97 15.94
CA ARG A 45 -2.83 9.01 16.97
C ARG A 45 -4.25 9.51 17.31
N PRO A 46 -5.16 9.82 16.36
CA PRO A 46 -6.54 10.18 16.70
C PRO A 46 -7.23 9.10 17.54
N LEU A 47 -7.04 7.83 17.17
CA LEU A 47 -7.62 6.69 17.87
C LEU A 47 -7.03 6.56 19.28
N VAL A 48 -5.70 6.62 19.40
CA VAL A 48 -4.99 6.57 20.68
C VAL A 48 -5.46 7.69 21.59
N ASN A 49 -5.47 8.94 21.12
CA ASN A 49 -5.91 10.09 21.91
C ASN A 49 -7.40 9.99 22.29
N GLY A 50 -8.24 9.42 21.42
CA GLY A 50 -9.65 9.17 21.70
C GLY A 50 -9.83 8.13 22.81
N ILE A 51 -9.07 7.04 22.75
CA ILE A 51 -9.11 5.95 23.74
C ILE A 51 -8.47 6.37 25.06
N GLU A 52 -7.40 7.17 25.04
CA GLU A 52 -6.75 7.75 26.24
C GLU A 52 -7.72 8.58 27.09
N LYS A 53 -8.84 9.08 26.53
CA LYS A 53 -9.90 9.75 27.31
C LYS A 53 -10.63 8.80 28.27
N TYR A 54 -10.70 7.50 27.93
CA TYR A 54 -11.39 6.48 28.71
C TYR A 54 -10.41 5.56 29.46
N VAL A 55 -9.25 5.29 28.87
CA VAL A 55 -8.21 4.41 29.42
C VAL A 55 -7.09 5.25 30.01
N LYS A 56 -6.90 5.19 31.34
CA LYS A 56 -5.91 6.00 32.06
C LYS A 56 -4.46 5.71 31.67
N TRP A 57 -4.17 4.53 31.14
CA TRP A 57 -2.80 4.09 30.84
C TRP A 57 -2.53 4.17 29.34
N ARG A 58 -1.61 5.06 28.95
CA ARG A 58 -1.19 5.28 27.57
C ARG A 58 -0.80 3.99 26.83
N PHE A 59 -0.09 3.09 27.52
CA PHE A 59 0.26 1.77 27.00
C PHE A 59 -0.96 0.98 26.52
N LEU A 60 -1.99 0.90 27.36
CA LEU A 60 -3.23 0.17 27.05
C LEU A 60 -4.00 0.86 25.92
N ALA A 61 -4.05 2.20 25.91
CA ALA A 61 -4.70 2.94 24.83
C ALA A 61 -4.05 2.65 23.46
N ILE A 62 -2.72 2.52 23.41
CA ILE A 62 -1.99 2.15 22.20
C ILE A 62 -2.36 0.72 21.77
N LEU A 63 -2.30 -0.26 22.68
CA LEU A 63 -2.64 -1.65 22.36
C LEU A 63 -4.09 -1.79 21.85
N VAL A 64 -5.04 -1.15 22.53
CA VAL A 64 -6.44 -1.15 22.11
C VAL A 64 -6.59 -0.50 20.74
N SER A 65 -5.85 0.57 20.44
CA SER A 65 -5.87 1.20 19.11
C SER A 65 -5.35 0.27 18.01
N PHE A 66 -4.28 -0.49 18.29
CA PHE A 66 -3.79 -1.50 17.36
C PHE A 66 -4.85 -2.57 17.09
N ILE A 67 -5.48 -3.10 18.15
CA ILE A 67 -6.52 -4.13 18.02
C ILE A 67 -7.72 -3.59 17.23
N LEU A 68 -8.15 -2.36 17.52
CA LEU A 68 -9.28 -1.71 16.87
C LEU A 68 -9.08 -1.54 15.35
N VAL A 69 -7.85 -1.30 14.90
CA VAL A 69 -7.52 -1.22 13.47
C VAL A 69 -7.25 -2.60 12.86
N LEU A 70 -6.60 -3.49 13.61
CA LEU A 70 -6.20 -4.81 13.13
C LEU A 70 -7.41 -5.72 12.84
N ILE A 71 -8.43 -5.71 13.70
CA ILE A 71 -9.63 -6.55 13.53
C ILE A 71 -10.35 -6.28 12.19
N PRO A 72 -10.80 -5.05 11.89
CA PRO A 72 -11.48 -4.78 10.62
C PRO A 72 -10.54 -5.00 9.42
N PHE A 73 -9.25 -4.70 9.56
CA PHE A 73 -8.27 -4.97 8.51
C PHE A 73 -8.14 -6.47 8.19
N LEU A 74 -8.09 -7.35 9.20
CA LEU A 74 -8.04 -8.80 9.01
C LEU A 74 -9.35 -9.35 8.41
N ILE A 75 -10.50 -8.82 8.81
CA ILE A 75 -11.80 -9.20 8.25
C ILE A 75 -11.86 -8.83 6.77
N ILE A 76 -11.52 -7.59 6.43
CA ILE A 76 -11.55 -7.09 5.05
C ILE A 76 -10.57 -7.87 4.19
N THR A 77 -9.33 -8.05 4.63
CA THR A 77 -8.32 -8.81 3.87
C THR A 77 -8.73 -10.27 3.70
N GLY A 78 -9.26 -10.92 4.75
CA GLY A 78 -9.79 -12.28 4.64
C GLY A 78 -10.92 -12.43 3.62
N LEU A 79 -11.91 -11.53 3.65
CA LEU A 79 -13.02 -11.52 2.68
C LEU A 79 -12.53 -11.31 1.24
N VAL A 80 -11.63 -10.35 1.04
CA VAL A 80 -11.01 -10.07 -0.26
C VAL A 80 -10.21 -11.28 -0.74
N SER A 81 -9.43 -11.92 0.14
CA SER A 81 -8.64 -13.10 -0.20
C SER A 81 -9.50 -14.27 -0.66
N VAL A 82 -10.63 -14.54 0.01
CA VAL A 82 -11.55 -15.62 -0.39
C VAL A 82 -12.13 -15.35 -1.79
N GLN A 83 -12.56 -14.12 -2.06
CA GLN A 83 -13.11 -13.76 -3.38
C GLN A 83 -12.02 -13.75 -4.46
N LEU A 84 -10.83 -13.26 -4.13
CA LEU A 84 -9.69 -13.27 -5.03
C LEU A 84 -9.28 -14.70 -5.41
N LEU A 85 -9.25 -15.63 -4.45
CA LEU A 85 -8.97 -17.04 -4.71
C LEU A 85 -9.98 -17.65 -5.68
N ALA A 86 -11.28 -17.41 -5.46
CA ALA A 86 -12.32 -17.88 -6.35
C ALA A 86 -12.20 -17.32 -7.77
N ILE A 87 -11.83 -16.04 -7.91
CA ILE A 87 -11.52 -15.44 -9.22
C ILE A 87 -10.35 -16.15 -9.88
N VAL A 88 -9.24 -16.35 -9.15
CA VAL A 88 -8.02 -16.98 -9.67
C VAL A 88 -8.28 -18.43 -10.09
N ASP A 89 -9.03 -19.19 -9.31
CA ASP A 89 -9.39 -20.58 -9.61
C ASP A 89 -10.35 -20.68 -10.82
N GLY A 90 -11.14 -19.64 -11.08
CA GLY A 90 -12.01 -19.53 -12.25
C GLY A 90 -11.29 -19.12 -13.54
N LEU A 91 -10.13 -18.47 -13.47
CA LEU A 91 -9.40 -17.97 -14.66
C LEU A 91 -9.06 -19.04 -15.70
N PRO A 92 -8.63 -20.27 -15.35
CA PRO A 92 -8.37 -21.33 -16.33
C PRO A 92 -9.59 -21.66 -17.18
N SER A 93 -10.78 -21.72 -16.56
CA SER A 93 -12.04 -22.01 -17.26
C SER A 93 -12.41 -20.90 -18.26
N ILE A 94 -12.13 -19.63 -17.92
CA ILE A 94 -12.29 -18.50 -18.85
C ILE A 94 -11.33 -18.67 -20.03
N GLY A 95 -10.08 -19.07 -19.76
CA GLY A 95 -9.08 -19.36 -20.80
C GLY A 95 -9.53 -20.47 -21.76
N ASP A 96 -10.11 -21.56 -21.23
CA ASP A 96 -10.59 -22.67 -22.05
C ASP A 96 -11.85 -22.30 -22.86
N ASN A 97 -12.79 -21.56 -22.28
CA ASN A 97 -13.96 -21.04 -23.00
C ASN A 97 -13.59 -20.04 -24.10
N LEU A 98 -12.58 -19.19 -23.85
CA LEU A 98 -12.05 -18.27 -24.86
C LEU A 98 -11.36 -19.02 -26.00
N LYS A 99 -10.61 -20.09 -25.72
CA LYS A 99 -10.03 -20.93 -26.78
C LYS A 99 -11.13 -21.53 -27.66
N VAL A 100 -12.18 -22.11 -27.06
CA VAL A 100 -13.32 -22.67 -27.82
C VAL A 100 -14.03 -21.59 -28.64
N GLY A 101 -14.21 -20.38 -28.08
CA GLY A 101 -14.79 -19.23 -28.80
C GLY A 101 -13.93 -18.76 -29.98
N LEU A 102 -12.61 -18.75 -29.81
CA LEU A 102 -11.66 -18.41 -30.88
C LEU A 102 -11.61 -19.52 -31.94
N ASP A 103 -11.64 -20.79 -31.55
CA ASP A 103 -11.66 -21.93 -32.46
C ASP A 103 -12.94 -21.93 -33.31
N THR A 104 -14.09 -21.61 -32.71
CA THR A 104 -15.38 -21.50 -33.43
C THR A 104 -15.44 -20.30 -34.37
N LEU A 105 -14.96 -19.12 -33.94
CA LEU A 105 -14.79 -17.95 -34.80
C LEU A 105 -13.86 -18.26 -35.97
N GLN A 106 -12.75 -18.93 -35.71
CA GLN A 106 -11.78 -19.32 -36.71
C GLN A 106 -12.36 -20.32 -37.71
N ASN A 107 -13.05 -21.36 -37.24
CA ASN A 107 -13.69 -22.34 -38.11
C ASN A 107 -14.75 -21.70 -39.01
N THR A 108 -15.52 -20.74 -38.47
CA THR A 108 -16.48 -19.94 -39.26
C THR A 108 -15.77 -19.08 -40.29
N LEU A 109 -14.67 -18.39 -39.93
CA LEU A 109 -13.91 -17.56 -40.84
C LEU A 109 -13.21 -18.36 -41.95
N ASN A 110 -12.69 -19.55 -41.63
CA ASN A 110 -12.06 -20.46 -42.59
C ASN A 110 -13.08 -21.03 -43.60
N GLU A 111 -14.38 -21.04 -43.26
CA GLU A 111 -15.45 -21.43 -44.18
C GLU A 111 -15.68 -20.36 -45.27
N PHE A 112 -15.36 -19.10 -44.98
CA PHE A 112 -15.53 -17.95 -45.89
C PHE A 112 -14.23 -17.42 -46.51
N LEU A 113 -13.05 -17.92 -46.09
CA LEU A 113 -11.74 -17.43 -46.53
C LEU A 113 -10.94 -18.48 -47.33
N PRO A 114 -10.14 -18.06 -48.33
CA PRO A 114 -9.31 -18.98 -49.10
C PRO A 114 -8.18 -19.61 -48.25
N PRO A 115 -7.66 -20.80 -48.63
CA PRO A 115 -6.74 -21.61 -47.82
C PRO A 115 -5.40 -20.94 -47.44
N SER A 116 -5.06 -19.79 -48.04
CA SER A 116 -3.81 -19.07 -47.85
C SER A 116 -3.77 -18.15 -46.62
N LEU A 117 -4.92 -17.94 -45.94
CA LEU A 117 -5.04 -17.03 -44.78
C LEU A 117 -5.30 -17.77 -43.45
N ILE A 118 -5.14 -19.09 -43.42
CA ILE A 118 -5.41 -19.92 -42.24
C ILE A 118 -4.40 -19.58 -41.12
N LEU A 119 -4.86 -18.88 -40.09
CA LEU A 119 -4.11 -18.66 -38.85
C LEU A 119 -3.89 -20.01 -38.15
N LYS A 120 -2.72 -20.26 -37.55
CA LYS A 120 -2.47 -21.54 -36.86
C LYS A 120 -2.97 -21.49 -35.41
N PRO A 121 -3.84 -22.43 -34.97
CA PRO A 121 -4.42 -22.44 -33.61
C PRO A 121 -3.37 -22.48 -32.48
N ASP A 122 -2.22 -23.12 -32.75
CA ASP A 122 -1.17 -23.35 -31.74
C ASP A 122 -0.46 -22.06 -31.28
N GLN A 123 -0.48 -21.00 -32.09
CA GLN A 123 0.18 -19.74 -31.75
C GLN A 123 -0.69 -18.83 -30.86
N LEU A 124 -2.02 -18.86 -31.05
CA LEU A 124 -2.98 -18.07 -30.27
C LEU A 124 -3.22 -18.65 -28.88
N SER A 125 -3.36 -19.97 -28.78
CA SER A 125 -3.53 -20.68 -27.51
C SER A 125 -2.30 -20.55 -26.60
N GLY A 126 -1.09 -20.58 -27.17
CA GLY A 126 0.17 -20.33 -26.43
C GLY A 126 0.31 -18.90 -25.91
N GLN A 127 -0.12 -17.89 -26.69
CA GLN A 127 -0.12 -16.48 -26.26
C GLN A 127 -1.19 -16.20 -25.19
N LEU A 128 -2.37 -16.81 -25.29
CA LEU A 128 -3.40 -16.69 -24.26
C LEU A 128 -2.94 -17.30 -22.92
N GLY A 129 -2.28 -18.47 -22.97
CA GLY A 129 -1.71 -19.11 -21.79
C GLY A 129 -0.61 -18.29 -21.11
N SER A 130 0.24 -17.60 -21.88
CA SER A 130 1.28 -16.72 -21.32
C SER A 130 0.72 -15.42 -20.73
N ILE A 131 -0.32 -14.85 -21.33
CA ILE A 131 -1.02 -13.66 -20.81
C ILE A 131 -1.74 -13.96 -19.49
N LEU A 132 -2.40 -15.12 -19.38
CA LEU A 132 -3.14 -15.51 -18.18
C LEU A 132 -2.22 -16.01 -17.05
N SER A 133 -1.14 -16.71 -17.37
CA SER A 133 -0.22 -17.26 -16.36
C SER A 133 0.62 -16.20 -15.63
N GLY A 134 0.89 -15.05 -16.27
CA GLY A 134 1.60 -13.93 -15.64
C GLY A 134 0.91 -13.44 -14.36
N PRO A 135 -0.33 -12.90 -14.44
CA PRO A 135 -1.11 -12.47 -13.28
C PRO A 135 -1.31 -13.58 -12.24
N ILE A 136 -1.65 -14.80 -12.67
CA ILE A 136 -1.85 -15.95 -11.76
C ILE A 136 -0.58 -16.26 -10.96
N SER A 137 0.59 -16.25 -11.61
CA SER A 137 1.87 -16.54 -10.94
C SER A 137 2.28 -15.46 -9.94
N ILE A 138 1.96 -14.19 -10.22
CA ILE A 138 2.22 -13.06 -9.30
C ILE A 138 1.28 -13.15 -8.09
N LEU A 139 0.00 -13.45 -8.32
CA LEU A 139 -0.99 -13.63 -7.25
C LEU A 139 -0.64 -14.83 -6.35
N GLY A 140 -0.25 -15.96 -6.93
CA GLY A 140 0.20 -17.14 -6.18
C GLY A 140 1.49 -16.92 -5.39
N LYS A 141 2.45 -16.16 -5.94
CA LYS A 141 3.70 -15.77 -5.24
C LYS A 141 3.45 -14.73 -4.13
N GLY A 142 2.51 -13.82 -4.33
CA GLY A 142 2.13 -12.79 -3.36
C GLY A 142 1.56 -13.36 -2.04
N MET A 143 1.13 -14.62 -2.04
CA MET A 143 0.62 -15.29 -0.84
C MET A 143 1.73 -15.79 0.10
N ILE A 144 2.96 -15.99 -0.39
CA ILE A 144 4.07 -16.46 0.45
C ILE A 144 4.77 -15.24 1.05
N ILE A 145 4.44 -14.92 2.31
CA ILE A 145 5.15 -13.90 3.08
C ILE A 145 6.59 -14.37 3.31
N SER A 146 7.56 -13.70 2.70
CA SER A 146 8.97 -13.97 2.97
C SER A 146 9.35 -13.56 4.40
N SER A 147 10.33 -14.24 4.99
CA SER A 147 10.83 -13.93 6.34
C SER A 147 11.26 -12.47 6.49
N ASN A 148 11.84 -11.87 5.43
CA ASN A 148 12.26 -10.46 5.43
C ASN A 148 11.07 -9.49 5.54
N ILE A 149 9.96 -9.79 4.87
CA ILE A 149 8.74 -8.99 4.97
C ILE A 149 8.17 -9.10 6.38
N LEU A 150 8.14 -10.30 6.96
CA LEU A 150 7.66 -10.52 8.32
C LEU A 150 8.49 -9.75 9.37
N ILE A 151 9.81 -9.75 9.22
CA ILE A 151 10.73 -8.96 10.06
C ILE A 151 10.43 -7.46 9.90
N GLY A 152 10.27 -6.99 8.66
CA GLY A 152 9.95 -5.59 8.38
C GLY A 152 8.61 -5.14 8.99
N ILE A 153 7.57 -5.95 8.87
CA ILE A 153 6.26 -5.70 9.49
C ILE A 153 6.40 -5.66 11.02
N THR A 154 7.07 -6.64 11.61
CA THR A 154 7.29 -6.72 13.05
C THR A 154 8.03 -5.49 13.57
N MET A 155 9.12 -5.09 12.90
CA MET A 155 9.86 -3.87 13.24
C MET A 155 8.98 -2.62 13.11
N THR A 156 8.18 -2.53 12.05
CA THR A 156 7.26 -1.41 11.85
C THR A 156 6.27 -1.29 13.02
N VAL A 157 5.66 -2.39 13.43
CA VAL A 157 4.71 -2.43 14.57
C VAL A 157 5.39 -2.00 15.87
N ILE A 158 6.59 -2.55 16.15
CA ILE A 158 7.38 -2.21 17.34
C ILE A 158 7.73 -0.73 17.35
N TYR A 159 8.24 -0.19 16.24
CA TYR A 159 8.58 1.23 16.13
C TYR A 159 7.35 2.13 16.25
N THR A 160 6.22 1.77 15.65
CA THR A 160 4.98 2.55 15.77
C THR A 160 4.56 2.62 17.23
N PHE A 161 4.60 1.49 17.93
CA PHE A 161 4.30 1.41 19.35
C PHE A 161 5.22 2.34 20.17
N PHE A 162 6.54 2.30 19.96
CA PHE A 162 7.48 3.14 20.68
C PHE A 162 7.35 4.63 20.34
N ILE A 163 7.15 4.98 19.07
CA ILE A 163 6.92 6.36 18.62
C ILE A 163 5.66 6.91 19.30
N LEU A 164 4.58 6.13 19.36
CA LEU A 164 3.35 6.53 20.04
C LEU A 164 3.57 6.69 21.55
N LEU A 165 4.23 5.72 22.20
CA LEU A 165 4.49 5.70 23.63
C LEU A 165 5.32 6.92 24.06
N TYR A 166 6.41 7.21 23.33
CA TYR A 166 7.34 8.30 23.62
C TYR A 166 7.12 9.57 22.80
N SER A 167 5.95 9.72 22.15
CA SER A 167 5.68 10.84 21.22
C SER A 167 5.92 12.23 21.82
N LYS A 168 5.63 12.43 23.11
CA LYS A 168 5.87 13.70 23.82
C LYS A 168 7.37 13.98 23.95
N SER A 169 8.14 12.99 24.39
CA SER A 169 9.59 13.07 24.53
C SER A 169 10.27 13.28 23.18
N LEU A 170 9.83 12.57 22.14
CA LEU A 170 10.37 12.68 20.79
C LEU A 170 10.10 14.08 20.19
N LYS A 171 8.88 14.61 20.37
CA LYS A 171 8.55 15.98 19.96
C LYS A 171 9.38 17.03 20.70
N ASN A 172 9.53 16.86 22.02
CA ASN A 172 10.33 17.78 22.82
C ASN A 172 11.81 17.73 22.44
N PHE A 173 12.36 16.53 22.17
CA PHE A 173 13.73 16.36 21.68
C PHE A 173 13.97 17.20 20.42
N VAL A 174 13.09 17.10 19.42
CA VAL A 174 13.20 17.90 18.18
C VAL A 174 13.13 19.41 18.49
N ILE A 175 12.20 19.85 19.35
CA ILE A 175 12.06 21.27 19.71
C ILE A 175 13.32 21.79 20.42
N PHE A 176 13.94 20.98 21.28
CA PHE A 176 15.09 21.40 22.08
C PHE A 176 16.37 21.61 21.27
N GLN A 177 16.45 21.08 20.04
CA GLN A 177 17.58 21.31 19.12
C GLN A 177 17.61 22.73 18.55
N TYR A 178 16.53 23.50 18.69
CA TYR A 178 16.44 24.88 18.24
C TYR A 178 16.65 25.86 19.41
N GLU A 179 17.16 27.05 19.07
CA GLU A 179 17.31 28.15 20.02
C GLU A 179 15.97 28.53 20.67
N LYS A 180 16.04 28.98 21.93
CA LYS A 180 14.85 29.22 22.77
C LYS A 180 13.81 30.14 22.11
N MET A 181 14.26 31.12 21.32
CA MET A 181 13.40 32.05 20.58
C MET A 181 12.48 31.32 19.59
N TYR A 182 12.98 30.32 18.86
CA TYR A 182 12.23 29.62 17.80
C TYR A 182 11.45 28.41 18.28
N ARG A 183 11.62 27.97 19.54
CA ARG A 183 10.99 26.73 20.05
C ARG A 183 9.47 26.75 19.97
N THR A 184 8.84 27.90 20.22
CA THR A 184 7.39 28.06 20.12
C THR A 184 6.92 27.90 18.67
N ASP A 185 7.60 28.55 17.73
CA ASP A 185 7.27 28.48 16.31
C ASP A 185 7.42 27.05 15.78
N VAL A 186 8.53 26.38 16.10
CA VAL A 186 8.76 24.97 15.74
C VAL A 186 7.66 24.07 16.32
N LYS A 187 7.26 24.28 17.59
CA LYS A 187 6.18 23.50 18.21
C LYS A 187 4.85 23.67 17.49
N ILE A 188 4.52 24.89 17.06
CA ILE A 188 3.30 25.23 16.31
C ILE A 188 3.36 24.58 14.91
N VAL A 189 4.47 24.76 14.19
CA VAL A 189 4.66 24.20 12.84
C VAL A 189 4.56 22.68 12.85
N LEU A 190 5.25 22.00 13.78
CA LEU A 190 5.14 20.54 13.94
C LEU A 190 3.72 20.10 14.28
N GLY A 191 2.99 20.90 15.06
CA GLY A 191 1.57 20.65 15.35
C GLY A 191 0.71 20.72 14.09
N LYS A 192 0.87 21.79 13.30
CA LYS A 192 0.12 22.00 12.05
C LYS A 192 0.43 20.91 11.02
N ILE A 193 1.70 20.58 10.80
CA ILE A 193 2.10 19.50 9.88
C ILE A 193 1.41 18.19 10.27
N GLN A 194 1.46 17.84 11.56
CA GLN A 194 0.84 16.64 12.06
C GLN A 194 -0.68 16.64 11.88
N GLU A 195 -1.35 17.75 12.18
CA GLU A 195 -2.80 17.89 12.02
C GLU A 195 -3.22 17.80 10.56
N THR A 196 -2.52 18.47 9.65
CA THR A 196 -2.79 18.43 8.21
C THR A 196 -2.63 17.02 7.64
N ILE A 197 -1.54 16.33 7.98
CA ILE A 197 -1.32 14.94 7.56
C ILE A 197 -2.44 14.04 8.10
N GLN A 198 -2.78 14.20 9.38
CA GLN A 198 -3.81 13.39 10.03
C GLN A 198 -5.19 13.61 9.40
N GLN A 199 -5.57 14.85 9.12
CA GLN A 199 -6.84 15.19 8.46
C GLN A 199 -6.90 14.62 7.04
N TYR A 200 -5.83 14.78 6.26
CA TYR A 200 -5.76 14.23 4.90
C TYR A 200 -5.93 12.72 4.88
N ILE A 201 -5.17 11.98 5.70
CA ILE A 201 -5.25 10.51 5.69
C ILE A 201 -6.61 10.03 6.23
N SER A 202 -7.15 10.67 7.27
CA SER A 202 -8.47 10.31 7.80
C SER A 202 -9.57 10.55 6.77
N GLY A 203 -9.50 11.66 6.04
CA GLY A 203 -10.40 11.96 4.93
C GLY A 203 -10.28 10.94 3.81
N MET A 204 -9.05 10.56 3.42
CA MET A 204 -8.82 9.54 2.40
C MET A 204 -9.37 8.17 2.81
N LEU A 205 -9.15 7.73 4.06
CA LEU A 205 -9.74 6.50 4.58
C LEU A 205 -11.27 6.53 4.54
N LEU A 206 -11.89 7.66 4.88
CA LEU A 206 -13.33 7.83 4.80
C LEU A 206 -13.82 7.69 3.35
N VAL A 207 -13.15 8.34 2.40
CA VAL A 207 -13.46 8.23 0.97
C VAL A 207 -13.38 6.78 0.50
N ILE A 208 -12.30 6.06 0.83
CA ILE A 208 -12.14 4.64 0.49
C ILE A 208 -13.29 3.82 1.05
N VAL A 209 -13.60 3.96 2.35
CA VAL A 209 -14.67 3.18 2.99
C VAL A 209 -16.03 3.46 2.35
N VAL A 210 -16.34 4.73 2.07
CA VAL A 210 -17.61 5.11 1.45
C VAL A 210 -17.71 4.56 0.03
N LEU A 211 -16.69 4.77 -0.81
CA LEU A 211 -16.68 4.26 -2.18
C LEU A 211 -16.73 2.74 -2.21
N SER A 212 -15.94 2.06 -1.37
CA SER A 212 -15.96 0.60 -1.29
C SER A 212 -17.33 0.08 -0.91
N THR A 213 -17.97 0.68 0.10
CA THR A 213 -19.29 0.25 0.56
C THR A 213 -20.36 0.48 -0.51
N ILE A 214 -20.41 1.67 -1.10
CA ILE A 214 -21.41 2.02 -2.12
C ILE A 214 -21.22 1.14 -3.37
N ASN A 215 -19.99 1.00 -3.87
CA ASN A 215 -19.72 0.17 -5.04
C ASN A 215 -20.03 -1.30 -4.77
N SER A 216 -19.64 -1.85 -3.61
CA SER A 216 -19.97 -3.24 -3.27
C SER A 216 -21.47 -3.48 -3.20
N ILE A 217 -22.24 -2.57 -2.61
CA ILE A 217 -23.71 -2.67 -2.57
C ILE A 217 -24.29 -2.57 -3.97
N GLY A 218 -23.86 -1.59 -4.77
CA GLY A 218 -24.35 -1.40 -6.14
C GLY A 218 -24.08 -2.62 -7.03
N LEU A 219 -22.86 -3.15 -7.01
CA LEU A 219 -22.49 -4.35 -7.76
C LEU A 219 -23.26 -5.59 -7.29
N TYR A 220 -23.46 -5.73 -5.97
CA TYR A 220 -24.25 -6.83 -5.41
C TYR A 220 -25.70 -6.79 -5.88
N LEU A 221 -26.33 -5.60 -5.90
CA LEU A 221 -27.71 -5.42 -6.36
C LEU A 221 -27.90 -5.72 -7.85
N ILE A 222 -26.87 -5.47 -8.67
CA ILE A 222 -26.88 -5.80 -10.11
C ILE A 222 -26.65 -7.31 -10.33
N GLY A 223 -26.28 -8.06 -9.29
CA GLY A 223 -26.00 -9.49 -9.37
C GLY A 223 -24.59 -9.81 -9.87
N ILE A 224 -23.64 -8.88 -9.73
CA ILE A 224 -22.25 -9.09 -10.12
C ILE A 224 -21.55 -9.97 -9.07
N GLU A 225 -20.94 -11.06 -9.54
CA GLU A 225 -20.13 -11.93 -8.70
C GLU A 225 -18.93 -11.18 -8.09
N TYR A 226 -18.55 -11.56 -6.87
CA TYR A 226 -17.41 -10.95 -6.16
C TYR A 226 -17.54 -9.42 -5.97
N ALA A 227 -18.77 -8.93 -5.80
CA ALA A 227 -19.08 -7.50 -5.62
C ALA A 227 -18.26 -6.81 -4.49
N ILE A 228 -17.94 -7.53 -3.42
CA ILE A 228 -17.15 -6.98 -2.31
C ILE A 228 -15.70 -6.73 -2.75
N PHE A 229 -15.08 -7.69 -3.43
CA PHE A 229 -13.74 -7.56 -4.01
C PHE A 229 -13.67 -6.35 -4.95
N TRP A 230 -14.60 -6.27 -5.91
CA TRP A 230 -14.62 -5.19 -6.90
C TRP A 230 -14.90 -3.82 -6.28
N GLY A 231 -15.80 -3.74 -5.30
CA GLY A 231 -16.06 -2.48 -4.61
C GLY A 231 -14.87 -2.01 -3.77
N ILE A 232 -14.20 -2.91 -3.06
CA ILE A 232 -12.96 -2.59 -2.33
C ILE A 232 -11.87 -2.13 -3.29
N LEU A 233 -11.66 -2.83 -4.40
CA LEU A 233 -10.72 -2.45 -5.43
C LEU A 233 -11.01 -1.05 -5.98
N ALA A 234 -12.26 -0.75 -6.30
CA ALA A 234 -12.67 0.58 -6.78
C ALA A 234 -12.39 1.68 -5.74
N GLY A 235 -12.68 1.43 -4.46
CA GLY A 235 -12.37 2.38 -3.39
C GLY A 235 -10.87 2.59 -3.19
N LEU A 236 -10.06 1.53 -3.30
CA LEU A 236 -8.59 1.64 -3.24
C LEU A 236 -8.01 2.39 -4.43
N LEU A 237 -8.55 2.19 -5.63
CA LEU A 237 -8.10 2.89 -6.84
C LEU A 237 -8.38 4.40 -6.78
N ALA A 238 -9.38 4.84 -6.00
CA ALA A 238 -9.64 6.24 -5.76
C ALA A 238 -8.49 6.99 -5.06
N ILE A 239 -7.53 6.27 -4.47
CA ILE A 239 -6.31 6.84 -3.88
C ILE A 239 -5.39 7.43 -4.95
N ILE A 240 -5.37 6.85 -6.15
CA ILE A 240 -4.48 7.25 -7.25
C ILE A 240 -5.19 8.34 -8.07
N PRO A 241 -4.73 9.60 -8.01
CA PRO A 241 -5.28 10.65 -8.86
C PRO A 241 -5.14 10.23 -10.33
N TYR A 242 -6.16 10.52 -11.15
CA TYR A 242 -6.27 10.22 -12.59
C TYR A 242 -6.65 8.78 -13.01
N ILE A 243 -6.63 7.78 -12.12
CA ILE A 243 -7.19 6.45 -12.46
C ILE A 243 -8.70 6.38 -12.19
N GLY A 244 -9.24 7.31 -11.40
CA GLY A 244 -10.65 7.37 -10.99
C GLY A 244 -11.50 8.46 -11.65
N THR A 245 -11.09 9.05 -12.78
CA THR A 245 -11.89 10.01 -13.57
C THR A 245 -12.07 9.54 -14.99
#